data_AF-A0A9E5BJ03-F1
#
_entry.id   AF-A0A9E5BJ03-F1
#
_cell.length_a   1.000
_cell.length_b   1.000
_cell.length_c   1.000
_cell.angle_alpha   90.00
_cell.angle_beta   90.00
_cell.angle_gamma   90.00
#
_symmetry.space_group_name_H-M   'P 1'
#
loop_
_entity.id
_entity.type
_entity.pdbx_description
1 polymer ?
#
loop_
_entity_poly.entity_id
_entity_poly.type
_entity_poly.pdbx_seq_one_letter_code
_entity_poly.pdbx_strand_id
1 'polypeptide(L)'
;MWLTEPSTDLAIIQQRQNAVTGFIKHPGASARVTELLSSTRDIPRILARLQNRLRNPRELGGIRDSLKAFPALKEELAALPNPAVQQYAKKIDCENDLLTKLEKALTDELPVDLTEGGALRTGFDSELDRLRSLAT
;
A
#
# COMPACT_ATOMS: atom_id res chain seq x y z
N MET A 1 -18.31 8.54 6.86
CA MET A 1 -18.42 7.49 7.89
C MET A 1 -19.74 6.76 7.65
N TRP A 2 -19.75 5.50 7.17
CA TRP A 2 -20.96 4.86 6.61
C TRP A 2 -22.09 4.59 7.62
N LEU A 3 -21.75 4.39 8.90
CA LEU A 3 -22.74 4.14 9.96
C LEU A 3 -23.44 5.42 10.42
N THR A 4 -22.75 6.57 10.38
CA THR A 4 -23.31 7.86 10.80
C THR A 4 -23.99 8.60 9.66
N GLU A 5 -23.74 8.19 8.42
CA GLU A 5 -24.30 8.77 7.21
C GLU A 5 -24.70 7.64 6.24
N PRO A 6 -25.82 6.96 6.52
CA PRO A 6 -26.31 5.91 5.65
C PRO A 6 -26.74 6.51 4.30
N SER A 7 -26.39 5.82 3.22
CA SER A 7 -26.81 6.23 1.88
C SER A 7 -28.30 5.93 1.71
N THR A 8 -29.02 6.83 1.04
CA THR A 8 -30.42 6.64 0.59
C THR A 8 -30.50 6.25 -0.89
N ASP A 9 -29.36 6.19 -1.59
CA ASP A 9 -29.27 5.80 -2.99
C ASP A 9 -29.34 4.27 -3.11
N LEU A 10 -30.44 3.78 -3.68
CA LEU A 10 -30.70 2.37 -3.88
C LEU A 10 -29.61 1.67 -4.71
N ALA A 11 -29.05 2.34 -5.73
CA ALA A 11 -28.02 1.76 -6.57
C ALA A 11 -26.72 1.54 -5.78
N ILE A 12 -26.32 2.50 -4.94
CA ILE A 12 -25.16 2.39 -4.06
C ILE A 12 -25.36 1.28 -3.04
N ILE A 13 -26.55 1.20 -2.43
CA ILE A 13 -26.89 0.15 -1.46
C ILE A 13 -26.77 -1.24 -2.11
N GLN A 14 -27.39 -1.43 -3.27
CA GLN A 14 -27.35 -2.72 -3.97
C GLN A 14 -25.94 -3.10 -4.41
N GLN A 15 -25.14 -2.14 -4.88
CA GLN A 15 -23.74 -2.38 -5.22
C GLN A 15 -22.93 -2.89 -4.02
N ARG A 16 -23.11 -2.27 -2.84
CA ARG A 16 -22.44 -2.69 -1.60
C ARG A 16 -22.88 -4.08 -1.16
N GLN A 17 -24.19 -4.36 -1.17
CA GLN A 17 -24.72 -5.68 -0.82
C GLN A 17 -24.19 -6.76 -1.76
N ASN A 18 -24.16 -6.50 -3.07
CA ASN A 18 -23.61 -7.44 -4.05
C ASN A 18 -22.14 -7.77 -3.80
N ALA A 19 -21.32 -6.78 -3.44
CA ALA A 19 -19.93 -7.00 -3.08
C ALA A 19 -19.79 -7.86 -1.81
N VAL A 20 -20.57 -7.57 -0.77
CA VAL A 20 -20.61 -8.37 0.47
C VAL A 20 -21.01 -9.81 0.19
N THR A 21 -22.08 -10.03 -0.60
CA THR A 21 -22.50 -11.38 -1.02
C THR A 21 -21.40 -12.11 -1.79
N GLY A 22 -20.60 -11.40 -2.59
CA GLY A 22 -19.43 -11.95 -3.26
C GLY A 22 -18.45 -12.59 -2.29
N PHE A 23 -18.05 -11.87 -1.24
CA PHE A 23 -17.11 -12.41 -0.25
C PHE A 23 -17.73 -13.50 0.63
N ILE A 24 -19.00 -13.39 0.99
CA ILE A 24 -19.70 -14.44 1.77
C ILE A 24 -19.73 -15.79 1.02
N LYS A 25 -19.94 -15.76 -0.30
CA LYS A 25 -19.95 -16.98 -1.13
C LYS A 25 -18.57 -17.59 -1.34
N HIS A 26 -17.50 -16.84 -1.07
CA HIS A 26 -16.11 -17.26 -1.32
C HIS A 26 -15.22 -17.01 -0.08
N PRO A 27 -15.44 -17.74 1.04
CA PRO A 27 -14.75 -17.48 2.30
C PRO A 27 -13.22 -17.63 2.21
N GLY A 28 -12.71 -18.54 1.37
CA GLY A 28 -11.27 -18.67 1.13
C GLY A 28 -10.65 -17.44 0.47
N ALA A 29 -11.32 -16.85 -0.53
CA ALA A 29 -10.88 -15.60 -1.13
C ALA A 29 -11.00 -14.43 -0.15
N SER A 30 -12.06 -14.40 0.66
CA SER A 30 -12.22 -13.41 1.74
C SER A 30 -11.06 -13.43 2.74
N ALA A 31 -10.63 -14.63 3.16
CA ALA A 31 -9.48 -14.79 4.06
C ALA A 31 -8.17 -14.28 3.44
N ARG A 32 -7.87 -14.65 2.18
CA ARG A 32 -6.66 -14.19 1.48
C ARG A 32 -6.65 -12.68 1.27
N VAL A 33 -7.78 -12.09 0.86
CA VAL A 33 -7.92 -10.64 0.72
C VAL A 33 -7.72 -9.94 2.06
N THR A 34 -8.26 -10.49 3.15
CA THR A 34 -8.07 -9.95 4.51
C THR A 34 -6.61 -9.98 4.92
N GLU A 35 -5.92 -11.10 4.68
CA GLU A 35 -4.49 -11.25 4.96
C GLU A 35 -3.65 -10.24 4.18
N LEU A 36 -3.88 -10.11 2.86
CA LEU A 36 -3.19 -9.15 2.02
C LEU A 36 -3.42 -7.71 2.48
N LEU A 37 -4.67 -7.34 2.79
CA LEU A 37 -4.98 -6.00 3.32
C LEU A 37 -4.32 -5.74 4.69
N SER A 38 -4.17 -6.77 5.54
CA SER A 38 -3.52 -6.62 6.84
C SER A 38 -2.03 -6.28 6.74
N SER A 39 -1.39 -6.66 5.63
CA SER A 39 0.00 -6.29 5.32
C SER A 39 0.15 -4.86 4.78
N THR A 40 -0.96 -4.19 4.42
CA THR A 40 -0.95 -2.81 3.93
C THR A 40 -1.01 -1.81 5.08
N ARG A 41 -0.29 -0.70 4.92
CA ARG A 41 -0.34 0.45 5.83
C ARG A 41 -1.44 1.42 5.42
N ASP A 42 -1.79 2.31 6.34
CA ASP A 42 -2.69 3.44 6.07
C ASP A 42 -1.98 4.49 5.19
N ILE A 43 -1.97 4.24 3.88
CA ILE A 43 -1.34 5.10 2.87
C ILE A 43 -1.89 6.53 2.92
N PRO A 44 -3.21 6.77 2.98
CA PRO A 44 -3.73 8.14 3.10
C PRO A 44 -3.14 8.91 4.30
N ARG A 45 -3.03 8.25 5.46
CA ARG A 45 -2.43 8.87 6.65
C ARG A 45 -0.93 9.12 6.49
N ILE A 46 -0.20 8.21 5.84
CA ILE A 46 1.21 8.42 5.52
C ILE A 46 1.37 9.63 4.57
N LEU A 47 0.60 9.68 3.48
CA LEU A 47 0.66 10.77 2.51
C LEU A 47 0.35 12.13 3.14
N ALA A 48 -0.65 12.19 4.05
CA ALA A 48 -0.98 13.40 4.79
C ALA A 48 0.18 13.90 5.67
N ARG A 49 1.00 13.00 6.22
CA ARG A 49 2.19 13.36 7.01
C ARG A 49 3.36 13.77 6.15
N LEU A 50 3.58 13.10 5.01
CA LEU A 50 4.66 13.42 4.07
C LEU A 50 4.56 14.84 3.51
N GLN A 51 3.34 15.38 3.39
CA GLN A 51 3.13 16.79 3.00
C GLN A 51 3.84 17.78 3.94
N ASN A 52 4.13 17.41 5.19
CA ASN A 52 4.80 18.25 6.19
C ASN A 52 6.32 18.00 6.32
N ARG A 53 6.95 17.54 5.22
CA ARG A 53 8.35 17.08 5.11
C ARG A 53 8.57 15.68 5.66
N LEU A 54 9.31 14.87 4.90
CA LEU A 54 9.74 13.53 5.32
C LEU A 54 10.70 13.64 6.51
N ARG A 55 10.25 13.20 7.69
CA ARG A 55 11.09 13.04 8.88
C ARG A 55 11.31 11.59 9.27
N ASN A 56 10.39 10.70 8.89
CA ASN A 56 10.40 9.30 9.29
C ASN A 56 10.51 8.37 8.06
N PRO A 57 11.71 7.83 7.76
CA PRO A 57 11.93 6.92 6.65
C PRO A 57 11.07 5.66 6.69
N ARG A 58 10.64 5.19 7.88
CA ARG A 58 9.76 4.01 8.01
C ARG A 58 8.39 4.22 7.35
N GLU A 59 7.95 5.46 7.19
CA GLU A 59 6.71 5.74 6.46
C GLU A 59 6.84 5.39 4.97
N LEU A 60 8.01 5.64 4.35
CA LEU A 60 8.30 5.20 2.99
C LEU A 60 8.45 3.68 2.91
N GLY A 61 9.04 3.04 3.93
CA GLY A 61 9.06 1.58 4.06
C GLY A 61 7.64 1.01 4.12
N GLY A 62 6.75 1.67 4.86
CA GLY A 62 5.34 1.29 4.92
C GLY A 62 4.63 1.39 3.57
N ILE A 63 4.93 2.40 2.76
CA ILE A 63 4.44 2.49 1.38
C ILE A 63 5.00 1.33 0.54
N ARG A 64 6.32 1.12 0.56
CA ARG A 64 6.99 0.03 -0.17
C ARG A 64 6.34 -1.31 0.12
N ASP A 65 6.18 -1.64 1.40
CA ASP A 65 5.65 -2.93 1.82
C ASP A 65 4.16 -3.08 1.48
N SER A 66 3.40 -1.99 1.48
CA SER A 66 2.00 -2.01 1.00
C SER A 66 1.92 -2.27 -0.50
N LEU A 67 2.78 -1.61 -1.29
CA LEU A 67 2.81 -1.79 -2.75
C LEU A 67 3.14 -3.24 -3.15
N LYS A 68 3.97 -3.95 -2.37
CA LYS A 68 4.25 -5.38 -2.59
C LYS A 68 2.99 -6.26 -2.54
N ALA A 69 1.99 -5.88 -1.74
CA ALA A 69 0.74 -6.64 -1.63
C ALA A 69 -0.25 -6.37 -2.76
N PHE A 70 -0.10 -5.27 -3.50
CA PHE A 70 -1.09 -4.82 -4.49
C PHE A 70 -1.27 -5.77 -5.67
N PRO A 71 -0.21 -6.36 -6.27
CA PRO A 71 -0.39 -7.33 -7.35
C PRO A 71 -1.23 -8.54 -6.93
N ALA A 72 -0.89 -9.18 -5.82
CA ALA A 72 -1.63 -10.33 -5.30
C ALA A 72 -3.07 -9.95 -4.91
N LEU A 73 -3.28 -8.78 -4.29
CA LEU A 73 -4.61 -8.27 -3.95
C LEU A 73 -5.47 -8.05 -5.20
N LYS A 74 -4.88 -7.49 -6.26
CA LYS A 74 -5.55 -7.27 -7.54
C LYS A 74 -5.96 -8.58 -8.19
N GLU A 75 -5.09 -9.59 -8.18
CA GLU A 75 -5.37 -10.92 -8.72
C GLU A 75 -6.51 -11.61 -7.96
N GLU A 76 -6.48 -11.62 -6.63
CA GLU A 76 -7.54 -12.22 -5.80
C GLU A 76 -8.91 -11.57 -6.03
N LEU A 77 -8.95 -10.24 -6.12
CA LEU A 77 -10.18 -9.51 -6.41
C LEU A 77 -10.69 -9.72 -7.84
N ALA A 78 -9.80 -9.90 -8.81
CA ALA A 78 -10.15 -10.18 -10.20
C ALA A 78 -10.67 -11.61 -10.39
N ALA A 79 -10.09 -12.58 -9.68
CA ALA A 79 -10.46 -13.98 -9.74
C ALA A 79 -11.83 -14.29 -9.13
N LEU A 80 -12.34 -13.42 -8.25
CA LEU A 80 -13.65 -13.61 -7.62
C LEU A 80 -14.76 -13.40 -8.68
N PRO A 81 -15.69 -14.36 -8.89
CA PRO A 81 -16.71 -14.31 -9.94
C PRO A 81 -17.89 -13.40 -9.53
N ASN A 82 -17.60 -12.14 -9.23
CA ASN A 82 -18.58 -11.13 -8.86
C ASN A 82 -18.18 -9.77 -9.45
N PRO A 83 -18.94 -9.23 -10.43
CA PRO A 83 -18.62 -7.95 -11.05
C PRO A 83 -18.52 -6.78 -10.06
N ALA A 84 -19.29 -6.80 -8.97
CA ALA A 84 -19.25 -5.77 -7.94
C ALA A 84 -17.95 -5.81 -7.12
N VAL A 85 -17.23 -6.93 -7.10
CA VAL A 85 -15.89 -7.04 -6.51
C VAL A 85 -14.80 -6.76 -7.54
N GLN A 86 -14.91 -7.32 -8.75
CA GLN A 86 -13.92 -7.16 -9.83
C GLN A 86 -13.67 -5.70 -10.22
N GLN A 87 -14.67 -4.82 -10.07
CA GLN A 87 -14.46 -3.39 -10.29
C GLN A 87 -13.39 -2.76 -9.37
N TYR A 88 -13.19 -3.30 -8.16
CA TYR A 88 -12.16 -2.80 -7.24
C TYR A 88 -10.77 -3.23 -7.70
N ALA A 89 -10.61 -4.43 -8.26
CA ALA A 89 -9.36 -4.87 -8.88
C ALA A 89 -8.90 -3.91 -9.98
N LYS A 90 -9.84 -3.39 -10.78
CA LYS A 90 -9.56 -2.40 -11.83
C LYS A 90 -9.08 -1.05 -11.30
N LYS A 91 -9.40 -0.71 -10.05
CA LYS A 91 -8.98 0.54 -9.39
C LYS A 91 -7.62 0.42 -8.71
N ILE A 92 -7.09 -0.81 -8.57
CA ILE A 92 -5.76 -1.02 -7.99
C ILE A 92 -4.72 -0.77 -9.10
N ASP A 93 -4.04 0.36 -8.97
CA ASP A 93 -2.74 0.56 -9.59
C ASP A 93 -1.67 -0.11 -8.72
N CYS A 94 -0.79 -0.90 -9.34
CA CYS A 94 0.28 -1.59 -8.64
C CYS A 94 1.52 -0.72 -8.48
N GLU A 95 1.62 0.40 -9.21
CA GLU A 95 2.71 1.38 -9.07
C GLU A 95 4.10 0.72 -9.09
N ASN A 96 4.31 -0.23 -10.02
CA ASN A 96 5.49 -1.10 -10.06
C ASN A 96 6.80 -0.31 -10.18
N ASP A 97 6.79 0.83 -10.89
CA ASP A 97 7.93 1.71 -11.04
C ASP A 97 8.32 2.35 -9.70
N LEU A 98 7.32 2.78 -8.92
CA LEU A 98 7.52 3.32 -7.58
C LEU A 98 8.02 2.24 -6.62
N LEU A 99 7.41 1.04 -6.64
CA LEU A 99 7.87 -0.09 -5.85
C LEU A 99 9.36 -0.39 -6.13
N THR A 100 9.72 -0.52 -7.41
CA THR A 100 11.09 -0.76 -7.86
C THR A 100 12.05 0.33 -7.36
N LYS A 101 11.62 1.60 -7.45
CA LYS A 101 12.41 2.73 -6.96
C LYS A 101 12.63 2.66 -5.45
N LEU A 102 11.59 2.36 -4.68
CA LEU A 102 11.66 2.27 -3.23
C LEU A 102 12.51 1.07 -2.76
N GLU A 103 12.44 -0.07 -3.45
CA GLU A 103 13.27 -1.25 -3.13
C GLU A 103 14.75 -0.99 -3.39
N LYS A 104 15.08 -0.31 -4.49
CA LYS A 104 16.45 0.09 -4.81
C LYS A 104 16.98 1.16 -3.84
N ALA A 105 16.13 2.09 -3.44
CA ALA A 105 16.53 3.22 -2.60
C ALA A 105 16.68 2.86 -1.13
N LEU A 106 15.69 2.16 -0.56
CA LEU A 106 15.53 2.02 0.88
C LEU A 106 16.21 0.76 1.39
N THR A 107 16.90 0.88 2.52
CA THR A 107 17.39 -0.27 3.29
C THR A 107 16.24 -1.12 3.83
N ASP A 108 16.55 -2.35 4.26
CA ASP A 108 15.56 -3.25 4.85
C ASP A 108 15.14 -2.77 6.24
N GLU A 109 16.11 -2.33 7.05
CA GLU A 109 15.90 -1.72 8.36
C GLU A 109 16.00 -0.20 8.26
N LEU A 110 14.84 0.48 8.39
CA LEU A 110 14.75 1.93 8.28
C LEU A 110 14.82 2.60 9.67
N PRO A 111 15.61 3.68 9.82
CA PRO A 111 15.70 4.46 11.06
C PRO A 111 14.39 5.18 11.37
N VAL A 112 14.17 5.58 12.62
CA VAL A 112 12.95 6.34 13.01
C VAL A 112 13.04 7.78 12.55
N ASP A 113 14.25 8.34 12.62
CA ASP A 113 14.53 9.72 12.22
C ASP A 113 15.54 9.71 11.07
N LEU A 114 15.29 10.55 10.06
CA LEU A 114 16.19 10.69 8.91
C LEU A 114 17.60 11.13 9.32
N THR A 115 17.73 11.86 10.43
CA THR A 115 19.02 12.35 10.96
C THR A 115 19.94 11.26 11.48
N GLU A 116 19.40 10.08 11.83
CA GLU A 116 20.18 8.91 12.25
C GLU A 116 20.99 8.31 11.07
N GLY A 117 20.66 8.69 9.83
CA GLY A 117 21.29 8.13 8.63
C GLY A 117 20.88 6.68 8.35
N GLY A 118 21.52 6.05 7.37
CA GLY A 118 21.27 4.63 7.06
C GLY A 118 19.94 4.29 6.36
N ALA A 119 19.11 5.28 6.01
CA ALA A 119 17.85 5.03 5.31
C ALA A 119 18.02 4.63 3.82
N LEU A 120 19.05 5.18 3.17
CA LEU A 120 19.34 4.92 1.76
C LEU A 120 20.44 3.88 1.60
N ARG A 121 20.21 2.90 0.71
CA ARG A 121 21.18 1.86 0.32
C ARG A 121 22.39 2.49 -0.38
N THR A 122 23.55 1.85 -0.19
CA THR A 122 24.74 2.12 -0.99
C THR A 122 24.47 1.81 -2.46
N GLY A 123 24.97 2.65 -3.36
CA GLY A 123 24.78 2.55 -4.81
C GLY A 123 23.52 3.23 -5.33
N PHE A 124 22.67 3.77 -4.45
CA PHE A 124 21.48 4.51 -4.88
C PHE A 124 21.80 5.94 -5.31
N ASP A 125 22.71 6.62 -4.59
CA ASP A 125 23.16 7.97 -4.89
C ASP A 125 24.68 8.06 -4.77
N SER A 126 25.35 8.27 -5.90
CA SER A 126 26.81 8.25 -5.98
C SER A 126 27.46 9.39 -5.18
N GLU A 127 26.81 10.54 -5.06
CA GLU A 127 27.35 11.66 -4.30
C GLU A 127 27.22 11.41 -2.80
N LEU A 128 26.08 10.87 -2.35
CA LEU A 128 25.90 10.44 -0.97
C LEU A 128 26.91 9.36 -0.58
N ASP A 129 27.15 8.40 -1.47
CA ASP A 129 28.15 7.34 -1.23
C ASP A 129 29.57 7.91 -1.13
N ARG A 130 29.92 8.85 -2.01
CA ARG A 130 31.19 9.59 -1.95
C ARG A 130 31.33 10.33 -0.62
N LEU A 131 30.29 11.03 -0.17
CA LEU A 131 30.30 11.75 1.11
C LEU A 131 30.47 10.80 2.31
N ARG A 132 29.81 9.64 2.30
CA ARG A 132 29.98 8.61 3.34
C ARG A 132 31.41 8.08 3.41
N SER A 133 32.06 7.87 2.26
CA SER A 133 33.46 7.40 2.22
C SER A 133 34.48 8.41 2.76
N LEU A 134 34.15 9.70 2.79
CA LEU A 134 35.03 10.75 3.31
C LEU A 134 34.88 10.98 4.82
N ALA A 135 33.76 10.53 5.40
CA ALA A 135 33.47 10.66 6.83
C ALA A 135 33.94 9.45 7.66
N THR A 136 34.51 8.43 7.02
CA THR A 136 35.10 7.22 7.63
C THR A 136 36.63 7.33 7.60
#